data_AF-A0AAU6YZW0-F1
#
_entry.id   AF-A0AAU6YZW0-F1
#
_cell.length_a   1.000
_cell.length_b   1.000
_cell.length_c   1.000
_cell.angle_alpha   90.00
_cell.angle_beta   90.00
_cell.angle_gamma   90.00
#
_symmetry.space_group_name_H-M   'P 1'
#
loop_
_entity.id
_entity.type
_entity.pdbx_description
1 polymer ?
#
loop_
_entity_poly.entity_id
_entity_poly.type
_entity_poly.pdbx_seq_one_letter_code
_entity_poly.pdbx_strand_id
1 'polypeptide(L)'
;MGMEPGDHLWYYETDGLTSTEASIPRQAWFPGSANETDFHGHGKEIFHYVFHSDDEVRMGQPHMRSGDGSFAWLNNNPGNLTGHPGGPDYGQYWDKFSWHNFLIFPSFEAGYAAIASFLQNPGNSYLDLNLIQAFQRYAPSGDGANDPVVYATDVATAASVPTSTLIGELTPEQMVAVQDKITQIEGSREGTIYRGVDELPAAVQAAY
;
A
#
# COMPACT_ATOMS: atom_id res chain seq x y z
N MET A 1 -16.37 19.87 -0.15
CA MET A 1 -16.96 18.53 -0.07
C MET A 1 -15.87 17.72 0.58
N GLY A 2 -16.16 17.18 1.76
CA GLY A 2 -15.11 16.73 2.66
C GLY A 2 -14.42 15.44 2.23
N MET A 3 -13.33 15.08 2.92
CA MET A 3 -12.65 13.80 2.71
C MET A 3 -13.48 12.66 3.31
N GLU A 4 -13.53 11.54 2.60
CA GLU A 4 -14.22 10.32 3.01
C GLU A 4 -13.21 9.23 3.41
N PRO A 5 -13.65 8.20 4.17
CA PRO A 5 -12.82 7.03 4.39
C PRO A 5 -12.31 6.41 3.08
N GLY A 6 -11.01 6.14 3.04
CA GLY A 6 -10.27 5.69 1.86
C GLY A 6 -9.70 6.83 1.02
N ASP A 7 -10.04 8.09 1.25
CA ASP A 7 -9.37 9.19 0.56
C ASP A 7 -7.93 9.37 1.06
N HIS A 8 -7.11 10.01 0.22
CA HIS A 8 -5.74 10.36 0.56
C HIS A 8 -5.41 11.78 0.12
N LEU A 9 -4.37 12.35 0.73
CA LEU A 9 -3.93 13.71 0.44
C LEU A 9 -2.41 13.80 0.55
N TRP A 10 -1.77 14.29 -0.51
CA TRP A 10 -0.42 14.81 -0.41
C TRP A 10 -0.46 16.23 0.17
N TYR A 11 0.49 16.53 1.04
CA TYR A 11 0.67 17.84 1.65
C TYR A 11 2.13 18.26 1.58
N TYR A 12 2.40 19.48 1.09
CA TYR A 12 3.70 20.10 1.14
C TYR A 12 3.67 21.25 2.15
N GLU A 13 4.35 21.04 3.28
CA GLU A 13 4.27 21.89 4.46
C GLU A 13 4.77 23.31 4.20
N THR A 14 5.92 23.46 3.53
CA THR A 14 6.58 24.76 3.33
C THR A 14 5.64 25.80 2.72
N ASP A 15 4.87 25.41 1.71
CA ASP A 15 3.98 26.30 0.96
C ASP A 15 2.49 26.08 1.29
N GLY A 16 2.19 25.13 2.17
CA GLY A 16 0.82 24.78 2.54
C GLY A 16 0.00 24.19 1.38
N LEU A 17 0.64 23.51 0.42
CA LEU A 17 -0.02 22.98 -0.77
C LEU A 17 -0.58 21.57 -0.52
N THR A 18 -1.73 21.27 -1.09
CA THR A 18 -2.39 19.96 -0.97
C THR A 18 -2.74 19.39 -2.33
N SER A 19 -2.87 18.05 -2.43
CA SER A 19 -3.28 17.37 -3.65
C SER A 19 -3.86 15.98 -3.40
N THR A 20 -4.98 15.68 -4.06
CA THR A 20 -5.60 14.34 -4.09
C THR A 20 -5.14 13.50 -5.27
N GLU A 21 -4.21 14.01 -6.08
CA GLU A 21 -3.62 13.25 -7.19
C GLU A 21 -2.86 12.02 -6.66
N ALA A 22 -2.86 10.91 -7.41
CA ALA A 22 -2.21 9.67 -6.99
C ALA A 22 -0.71 9.87 -6.66
N SER A 23 -0.04 10.75 -7.40
CA SER A 23 1.37 11.11 -7.20
C SER A 23 1.51 12.55 -6.71
N ILE A 24 2.60 12.84 -6.00
CA ILE A 24 3.01 14.20 -5.65
C ILE A 24 3.01 15.07 -6.93
N PRO A 25 2.31 16.22 -6.98
CA PRO A 25 2.27 17.14 -8.13
C PRO A 25 3.60 17.85 -8.39
N ARG A 26 4.64 17.08 -8.67
CA ARG A 26 6.02 17.51 -8.63
C ARG A 26 6.33 18.69 -9.54
N GLN A 27 5.77 18.74 -10.76
CA GLN A 27 5.99 19.88 -11.65
C GLN A 27 5.31 21.18 -11.17
N ALA A 28 4.20 21.06 -10.45
CA ALA A 28 3.50 22.21 -9.87
C ALA A 28 4.18 22.69 -8.58
N TRP A 29 4.61 21.76 -7.71
CA TRP A 29 5.21 22.08 -6.41
C TRP A 29 6.72 22.37 -6.50
N PHE A 30 7.41 21.72 -7.43
CA PHE A 30 8.85 21.84 -7.65
C PHE A 30 9.15 22.05 -9.15
N PRO A 31 8.84 23.26 -9.69
CA PRO A 31 9.06 23.56 -11.10
C PRO A 31 10.53 23.38 -11.49
N GLY A 32 10.78 22.63 -12.56
CA GLY A 32 12.14 22.34 -13.04
C GLY A 32 12.77 21.05 -12.50
N SER A 33 12.05 20.31 -11.65
CA SER A 33 12.48 18.99 -11.17
C SER A 33 12.80 18.02 -12.30
N ALA A 34 13.95 17.36 -12.20
CA ALA A 34 14.53 16.57 -13.30
C ALA A 34 13.98 15.14 -13.40
N ASN A 35 13.50 14.55 -12.30
CA ASN A 35 12.99 13.18 -12.24
C ASN A 35 11.98 13.00 -11.10
N GLU A 36 11.36 11.82 -10.99
CA GLU A 36 10.23 11.55 -10.08
C GLU A 36 10.53 11.72 -8.59
N THR A 37 11.80 11.65 -8.18
CA THR A 37 12.21 11.80 -6.78
C THR A 37 12.95 13.11 -6.53
N ASP A 38 13.01 14.00 -7.53
CA ASP A 38 13.62 15.32 -7.41
C ASP A 38 12.63 16.33 -6.83
N PHE A 39 12.71 16.50 -5.51
CA PHE A 39 11.92 17.48 -4.76
C PHE A 39 12.76 18.71 -4.35
N HIS A 40 13.88 18.97 -5.04
CA HIS A 40 14.80 20.08 -4.73
C HIS A 40 15.28 20.13 -3.27
N GLY A 41 15.35 18.96 -2.60
CA GLY A 41 15.74 18.86 -1.19
C GLY A 41 14.57 18.92 -0.18
N HIS A 42 13.34 19.18 -0.64
CA HIS A 42 12.15 19.32 0.20
C HIS A 42 11.42 18.00 0.50
N GLY A 43 12.14 16.88 0.46
CA GLY A 43 11.52 15.57 0.69
C GLY A 43 10.90 15.44 2.09
N LYS A 44 11.49 16.10 3.10
CA LYS A 44 11.09 15.97 4.51
C LYS A 44 9.87 16.81 4.87
N GLU A 45 9.50 17.73 4.01
CA GLU A 45 8.40 18.67 4.17
C GLU A 45 7.16 18.18 3.40
N ILE A 46 7.25 17.02 2.73
CA ILE A 46 6.13 16.37 2.04
C ILE A 46 5.59 15.26 2.92
N PHE A 47 4.26 15.23 3.05
CA PHE A 47 3.52 14.27 3.84
C PHE A 47 2.39 13.65 3.02
N HIS A 48 2.06 12.40 3.33
CA HIS A 48 0.91 11.69 2.80
C HIS A 48 -0.05 11.40 3.94
N TYR A 49 -1.31 11.76 3.74
CA TYR A 49 -2.40 11.50 4.66
C TYR A 49 -3.34 10.47 4.05
N VAL A 50 -3.85 9.56 4.85
CA VAL A 50 -4.92 8.62 4.49
C VAL A 50 -6.01 8.70 5.55
N PHE A 51 -7.24 8.89 5.11
CA PHE A 51 -8.41 9.06 5.95
C PHE A 51 -9.10 7.71 6.12
N HIS A 52 -9.29 7.27 7.36
CA HIS A 52 -9.98 6.02 7.69
C HIS A 52 -11.32 6.31 8.37
N SER A 53 -12.09 5.27 8.65
CA SER A 53 -13.29 5.39 9.48
C SER A 53 -12.95 5.87 10.89
N ASP A 54 -13.98 6.28 11.64
CA ASP A 54 -13.86 6.66 13.05
C ASP A 54 -12.91 7.85 13.31
N ASP A 55 -12.88 8.80 12.37
CA ASP A 55 -12.07 10.02 12.39
C ASP A 55 -10.56 9.76 12.56
N GLU A 56 -10.08 8.56 12.22
CA GLU A 56 -8.66 8.25 12.19
C GLU A 56 -8.01 8.81 10.91
N VAL A 57 -6.98 9.63 11.08
CA VAL A 57 -6.16 10.09 9.96
C VAL A 57 -4.72 9.63 10.18
N ARG A 58 -4.18 8.89 9.22
CA ARG A 58 -2.79 8.43 9.25
C ARG A 58 -1.92 9.32 8.40
N MET A 59 -0.76 9.68 8.92
CA MET A 59 0.20 10.55 8.26
C MET A 59 1.58 9.89 8.21
N GLY A 60 2.25 10.04 7.07
CA GLY A 60 3.60 9.53 6.83
C GLY A 60 4.31 10.25 5.70
N GLN A 61 5.50 9.76 5.35
CA GLN A 61 6.38 10.25 4.29
C GLN A 61 6.85 9.08 3.42
N PRO A 62 5.90 8.34 2.81
CA PRO A 62 6.20 7.04 2.22
C PRO A 62 6.99 7.13 0.91
N HIS A 63 7.11 8.33 0.31
CA HIS A 63 8.01 8.62 -0.81
C HIS A 63 9.49 8.58 -0.41
N MET A 64 9.79 8.69 0.89
CA MET A 64 11.15 8.58 1.41
C MET A 64 11.42 7.16 1.92
N ARG A 65 12.52 6.55 1.46
CA ARG A 65 12.97 5.24 1.94
C ARG A 65 13.09 5.18 3.47
N SER A 66 13.49 6.29 4.10
CA SER A 66 13.64 6.41 5.55
C SER A 66 12.51 7.18 6.27
N GLY A 67 11.45 7.59 5.57
CA GLY A 67 10.37 8.41 6.15
C GLY A 67 9.23 7.61 6.80
N ASP A 68 8.79 8.02 7.98
CA ASP A 68 7.78 7.30 8.78
C ASP A 68 6.46 7.08 8.04
N GLY A 69 5.67 6.08 8.43
CA GLY A 69 4.40 5.75 7.77
C GLY A 69 4.58 5.24 6.33
N SER A 70 4.85 3.95 6.16
CA SER A 70 4.89 3.31 4.83
C SER A 70 3.50 3.21 4.21
N PHE A 71 3.39 3.01 2.88
CA PHE A 71 2.08 2.77 2.24
C PHE A 71 1.34 1.58 2.84
N ALA A 72 2.03 0.47 3.12
CA ALA A 72 1.44 -0.68 3.82
C ALA A 72 0.78 -0.29 5.15
N TRP A 73 1.41 0.59 5.93
CA TRP A 73 0.86 1.08 7.19
C TRP A 73 -0.26 2.11 6.99
N LEU A 74 -0.04 3.12 6.15
CA LEU A 74 -1.01 4.19 5.86
C LEU A 74 -2.32 3.62 5.34
N ASN A 75 -2.24 2.59 4.50
CA ASN A 75 -3.38 2.02 3.80
C ASN A 75 -4.01 0.82 4.49
N ASN A 76 -3.49 0.40 5.67
CA ASN A 76 -3.82 -0.90 6.26
C ASN A 76 -3.65 -2.07 5.26
N ASN A 77 -2.63 -2.00 4.41
CA ASN A 77 -2.42 -2.92 3.29
C ASN A 77 -1.10 -3.70 3.48
N PRO A 78 -1.06 -4.69 4.38
CA PRO A 78 0.17 -5.43 4.68
C PRO A 78 0.75 -6.23 3.51
N GLY A 79 -0.04 -6.44 2.44
CA GLY A 79 0.43 -7.08 1.22
C GLY A 79 0.84 -6.11 0.10
N ASN A 80 0.81 -4.79 0.32
CA ASN A 80 0.99 -3.81 -0.76
C ASN A 80 0.15 -4.14 -2.01
N LEU A 81 -1.06 -4.66 -1.81
CA LEU A 81 -1.95 -5.08 -2.89
C LEU A 81 -2.36 -3.87 -3.73
N THR A 82 -2.34 -4.02 -5.05
CA THR A 82 -2.79 -3.01 -5.99
C THR A 82 -4.11 -3.40 -6.64
N GLY A 83 -4.87 -2.40 -7.05
CA GLY A 83 -6.14 -2.59 -7.76
C GLY A 83 -6.28 -1.68 -8.96
N HIS A 84 -7.50 -1.66 -9.50
CA HIS A 84 -7.90 -0.74 -10.56
C HIS A 84 -9.39 -0.41 -10.38
N PRO A 85 -9.86 0.72 -10.95
CA PRO A 85 -11.28 1.07 -10.90
C PRO A 85 -12.18 -0.06 -11.41
N GLY A 86 -13.27 -0.33 -10.69
CA GLY A 86 -14.19 -1.44 -10.97
C GLY A 86 -13.58 -2.84 -10.82
N GLY A 87 -12.45 -2.96 -10.13
CA GLY A 87 -11.78 -4.23 -9.84
C GLY A 87 -12.52 -5.08 -8.80
N PRO A 88 -11.99 -6.27 -8.48
CA PRO A 88 -12.59 -7.15 -7.47
C PRO A 88 -12.60 -6.51 -6.08
N ASP A 89 -13.64 -6.81 -5.31
CA ASP A 89 -13.74 -6.43 -3.91
C ASP A 89 -13.03 -7.47 -3.02
N TYR A 90 -12.02 -7.02 -2.27
CA TYR A 90 -11.29 -7.78 -1.27
C TYR A 90 -11.53 -7.24 0.16
N GLY A 91 -12.49 -6.33 0.34
CA GLY A 91 -12.77 -5.64 1.60
C GLY A 91 -12.10 -4.27 1.73
N GLN A 92 -11.52 -3.74 0.65
CA GLN A 92 -11.01 -2.37 0.60
C GLN A 92 -12.15 -1.33 0.57
N TYR A 93 -11.82 -0.05 0.75
CA TYR A 93 -12.72 1.02 0.35
C TYR A 93 -12.91 1.02 -1.18
N TRP A 94 -14.17 0.97 -1.61
CA TRP A 94 -14.53 0.80 -3.02
C TRP A 94 -14.02 1.96 -3.89
N ASP A 95 -13.32 1.63 -4.98
CA ASP A 95 -12.73 2.58 -5.93
C ASP A 95 -11.85 3.68 -5.30
N LYS A 96 -11.26 3.41 -4.13
CA LYS A 96 -10.28 4.29 -3.47
C LYS A 96 -8.89 3.67 -3.56
N PHE A 97 -7.92 4.45 -4.02
CA PHE A 97 -6.56 4.02 -4.25
C PHE A 97 -5.58 5.10 -3.85
N SER A 98 -4.45 4.76 -3.24
CA SER A 98 -3.34 5.69 -3.06
C SER A 98 -2.35 5.60 -4.21
N TRP A 99 -1.15 6.17 -4.03
CA TRP A 99 -0.01 6.03 -4.94
C TRP A 99 0.19 4.59 -5.44
N HIS A 100 0.62 4.43 -6.70
CA HIS A 100 0.74 3.14 -7.41
C HIS A 100 -0.52 2.25 -7.42
N ASN A 101 -1.70 2.84 -7.25
CA ASN A 101 -2.98 2.13 -7.13
C ASN A 101 -3.04 1.15 -5.95
N PHE A 102 -2.30 1.41 -4.87
CA PHE A 102 -2.43 0.59 -3.67
C PHE A 102 -3.86 0.68 -3.13
N LEU A 103 -4.43 -0.50 -2.82
CA LEU A 103 -5.70 -0.61 -2.14
C LEU A 103 -5.60 -0.03 -0.73
N ILE A 104 -6.69 0.56 -0.26
CA ILE A 104 -6.81 1.13 1.08
C ILE A 104 -7.90 0.37 1.83
N PHE A 105 -7.54 -0.19 2.98
CA PHE A 105 -8.42 -1.04 3.78
C PHE A 105 -8.87 -0.34 5.06
N PRO A 106 -10.07 -0.67 5.57
CA PRO A 106 -10.59 -0.08 6.80
C PRO A 106 -9.80 -0.50 8.05
N SER A 107 -9.18 -1.67 8.03
CA SER A 107 -8.33 -2.14 9.14
C SER A 107 -7.21 -3.05 8.64
N PHE A 108 -6.18 -3.24 9.47
CA PHE A 108 -5.08 -4.15 9.18
C PHE A 108 -5.58 -5.58 8.94
N GLU A 109 -6.56 -6.04 9.72
CA GLU A 109 -7.15 -7.38 9.59
C GLU A 109 -7.86 -7.55 8.25
N ALA A 110 -8.55 -6.51 7.76
CA ALA A 110 -9.18 -6.52 6.45
C ALA A 110 -8.12 -6.64 5.33
N GLY A 111 -7.06 -5.83 5.38
CA GLY A 111 -5.97 -5.91 4.40
C GLY A 111 -5.17 -7.21 4.49
N TYR A 112 -5.00 -7.77 5.69
CA TYR A 112 -4.39 -9.08 5.86
C TYR A 112 -5.24 -10.19 5.23
N ALA A 113 -6.56 -10.21 5.49
CA ALA A 113 -7.49 -11.17 4.88
C ALA A 113 -7.59 -11.00 3.35
N ALA A 114 -7.38 -9.79 2.85
CA ALA A 114 -7.37 -9.50 1.43
C ALA A 114 -6.24 -10.21 0.68
N ILE A 115 -5.12 -10.55 1.33
CA ILE A 115 -4.00 -11.27 0.69
C ILE A 115 -4.46 -12.65 0.20
N ALA A 116 -5.11 -13.44 1.05
CA ALA A 116 -5.66 -14.74 0.64
C ALA A 116 -6.76 -14.57 -0.41
N SER A 117 -7.67 -13.62 -0.19
CA SER A 117 -8.76 -13.33 -1.13
C SER A 117 -8.23 -12.94 -2.51
N PHE A 118 -7.13 -12.18 -2.56
CA PHE A 118 -6.41 -11.84 -3.77
C PHE A 118 -5.80 -13.08 -4.40
N LEU A 119 -4.90 -13.80 -3.72
CA LEU A 119 -4.20 -14.95 -4.31
C LEU A 119 -5.13 -16.08 -4.74
N GLN A 120 -6.27 -16.23 -4.08
CA GLN A 120 -7.24 -17.30 -4.36
C GLN A 120 -8.44 -16.83 -5.21
N ASN A 121 -8.43 -15.60 -5.72
CA ASN A 121 -9.51 -15.10 -6.57
C ASN A 121 -9.54 -15.86 -7.92
N PRO A 122 -10.64 -16.54 -8.28
CA PRO A 122 -10.76 -17.17 -9.59
C PRO A 122 -10.62 -16.19 -10.76
N GLY A 123 -10.87 -14.89 -10.54
CA GLY A 123 -10.82 -13.84 -11.55
C GLY A 123 -9.42 -13.27 -11.85
N ASN A 124 -8.37 -13.57 -11.07
CA ASN A 124 -7.04 -12.99 -11.28
C ASN A 124 -5.93 -14.00 -11.64
N SER A 125 -6.33 -15.26 -11.88
CA SER A 125 -5.51 -16.36 -12.41
C SER A 125 -4.31 -16.81 -11.56
N TYR A 126 -4.25 -16.44 -10.28
CA TYR A 126 -3.17 -16.90 -9.40
C TYR A 126 -3.30 -18.37 -9.00
N LEU A 127 -4.52 -18.90 -8.95
CA LEU A 127 -4.82 -20.28 -8.53
C LEU A 127 -3.99 -21.35 -9.26
N ASP A 128 -3.76 -21.16 -10.57
CA ASP A 128 -3.05 -22.11 -11.43
C ASP A 128 -1.53 -21.87 -11.47
N LEU A 129 -1.03 -20.87 -10.73
CA LEU A 129 0.39 -20.58 -10.63
C LEU A 129 1.01 -21.34 -9.47
N ASN A 130 2.20 -21.89 -9.69
CA ASN A 130 3.04 -22.28 -8.55
C ASN A 130 3.59 -21.05 -7.82
N LEU A 131 4.13 -21.24 -6.61
CA LEU A 131 4.65 -20.14 -5.80
C LEU A 131 5.69 -19.30 -6.55
N ILE A 132 6.61 -19.90 -7.33
CA ILE A 132 7.59 -19.13 -8.11
C ILE A 132 6.90 -18.22 -9.11
N GLN A 133 5.97 -18.75 -9.89
CA GLN A 133 5.23 -17.99 -10.90
C GLN A 133 4.33 -16.91 -10.28
N ALA A 134 3.69 -17.25 -9.15
CA ALA A 134 2.85 -16.31 -8.40
C ALA A 134 3.67 -15.12 -7.92
N PHE A 135 4.83 -15.34 -7.28
CA PHE A 135 5.64 -14.24 -6.77
C PHE A 135 6.42 -13.50 -7.85
N GLN A 136 6.75 -14.14 -8.98
CA GLN A 136 7.23 -13.41 -10.18
C GLN A 136 6.21 -12.40 -10.70
N ARG A 137 4.91 -12.69 -10.57
CA ARG A 137 3.84 -11.77 -10.93
C ARG A 137 3.56 -10.74 -9.84
N TYR A 138 3.60 -11.17 -8.59
CA TYR A 138 3.30 -10.33 -7.42
C TYR A 138 4.37 -9.27 -7.17
N ALA A 139 5.65 -9.66 -7.23
CA ALA A 139 6.82 -8.81 -6.99
C ALA A 139 7.89 -9.06 -8.09
N PRO A 140 7.69 -8.52 -9.31
CA PRO A 140 8.59 -8.75 -10.43
C PRO A 140 10.00 -8.21 -10.16
N SER A 141 11.04 -8.92 -10.62
CA SER A 141 12.45 -8.55 -10.37
C SER A 141 12.89 -7.23 -11.02
N GLY A 142 12.08 -6.66 -11.90
CA GLY A 142 12.32 -5.36 -12.53
C GLY A 142 11.82 -4.16 -11.71
N ASP A 143 10.98 -4.41 -10.70
CA ASP A 143 10.43 -3.37 -9.84
C ASP A 143 11.27 -3.22 -8.56
N GLY A 144 12.09 -2.18 -8.53
CA GLY A 144 12.86 -1.80 -7.36
C GLY A 144 13.90 -2.85 -6.94
N ALA A 145 13.76 -3.36 -5.72
CA ALA A 145 14.70 -4.31 -5.09
C ALA A 145 14.13 -5.73 -4.94
N ASN A 146 13.06 -6.04 -5.68
CA ASN A 146 12.35 -7.31 -5.57
C ASN A 146 13.22 -8.49 -6.04
N ASP A 147 13.20 -9.59 -5.26
CA ASP A 147 13.73 -10.89 -5.67
C ASP A 147 12.62 -11.95 -5.56
N PRO A 148 11.89 -12.22 -6.66
CA PRO A 148 10.77 -13.15 -6.64
C PRO A 148 11.14 -14.60 -6.29
N VAL A 149 12.40 -15.02 -6.53
CA VAL A 149 12.85 -16.38 -6.22
C VAL A 149 13.07 -16.54 -4.72
N VAL A 150 13.71 -15.55 -4.10
CA VAL A 150 13.86 -15.49 -2.64
C VAL A 150 12.47 -15.40 -1.98
N TYR A 151 11.60 -14.51 -2.48
CA TYR A 151 10.24 -14.36 -1.97
C TYR A 151 9.48 -15.70 -2.01
N ALA A 152 9.42 -16.35 -3.16
CA ALA A 152 8.74 -17.65 -3.30
C ALA A 152 9.32 -18.72 -2.36
N THR A 153 10.64 -18.73 -2.18
CA THR A 153 11.32 -19.68 -1.29
C THR A 153 10.96 -19.46 0.18
N ASP A 154 10.93 -18.20 0.61
CA ASP A 154 10.60 -17.84 1.99
C ASP A 154 9.14 -18.17 2.32
N VAL A 155 8.23 -17.91 1.39
CA VAL A 155 6.80 -18.24 1.51
C VAL A 155 6.59 -19.75 1.51
N ALA A 156 7.22 -20.48 0.58
CA ALA A 156 7.14 -21.93 0.53
C ALA A 156 7.67 -22.58 1.82
N THR A 157 8.79 -22.06 2.34
CA THR A 157 9.38 -22.50 3.61
C THR A 157 8.43 -22.27 4.78
N ALA A 158 7.81 -21.08 4.87
CA ALA A 158 6.84 -20.77 5.91
C ALA A 158 5.62 -21.70 5.87
N ALA A 159 5.09 -21.97 4.67
CA ALA A 159 3.96 -22.87 4.46
C ALA A 159 4.34 -24.36 4.49
N SER A 160 5.62 -24.70 4.66
CA SER A 160 6.14 -26.08 4.65
C SER A 160 5.75 -26.88 3.40
N VAL A 161 5.86 -26.24 2.23
CA VAL A 161 5.57 -26.83 0.90
C VAL A 161 6.73 -26.58 -0.06
N PRO A 162 6.86 -27.35 -1.16
CA PRO A 162 7.79 -27.00 -2.22
C PRO A 162 7.32 -25.74 -2.98
N THR A 163 8.27 -25.00 -3.54
CA THR A 163 7.99 -23.82 -4.39
C THR A 163 7.21 -24.14 -5.68
N SER A 164 7.10 -25.43 -6.04
CA SER A 164 6.29 -25.93 -7.14
C SER A 164 4.81 -26.13 -6.81
N THR A 165 4.40 -26.00 -5.54
CA THR A 165 2.99 -26.11 -5.13
C THR A 165 2.16 -24.98 -5.74
N LEU A 166 0.98 -25.32 -6.25
CA LEU A 166 0.04 -24.35 -6.81
C LEU A 166 -0.65 -23.55 -5.71
N ILE A 167 -0.93 -22.26 -5.95
CA ILE A 167 -1.65 -21.41 -5.00
C ILE A 167 -3.03 -22.00 -4.65
N GLY A 168 -3.73 -22.56 -5.64
CA GLY A 168 -5.04 -23.18 -5.44
C GLY A 168 -5.01 -24.50 -4.64
N GLU A 169 -3.84 -25.10 -4.44
CA GLU A 169 -3.67 -26.34 -3.67
C GLU A 169 -3.30 -26.10 -2.20
N LEU A 170 -3.00 -24.85 -1.82
CA LEU A 170 -2.67 -24.51 -0.44
C LEU A 170 -3.88 -24.73 0.47
N THR A 171 -3.67 -25.42 1.59
CA THR A 171 -4.69 -25.51 2.65
C THR A 171 -4.89 -24.14 3.32
N PRO A 172 -6.01 -23.94 4.05
CA PRO A 172 -6.22 -22.70 4.80
C PRO A 172 -5.06 -22.36 5.74
N GLU A 173 -4.51 -23.34 6.45
CA GLU A 173 -3.39 -23.15 7.38
C GLU A 173 -2.09 -22.76 6.64
N GLN A 174 -1.85 -23.35 5.46
CA GLN A 174 -0.72 -22.98 4.62
C GLN A 174 -0.88 -21.57 4.06
N MET A 175 -2.09 -21.19 3.65
CA MET A 175 -2.37 -19.85 3.17
C MET A 175 -2.15 -18.80 4.28
N VAL A 176 -2.55 -19.08 5.52
CA VAL A 176 -2.21 -18.21 6.67
C VAL A 176 -0.70 -18.04 6.80
N ALA A 177 0.09 -19.11 6.71
CA ALA A 177 1.55 -19.01 6.76
C ALA A 177 2.13 -18.20 5.57
N VAL A 178 1.49 -18.27 4.39
CA VAL A 178 1.82 -17.41 3.25
C VAL A 178 1.53 -15.94 3.54
N GLN A 179 0.34 -15.62 4.07
CA GLN A 179 -0.05 -14.25 4.43
C GLN A 179 0.88 -13.64 5.48
N ASP A 180 1.24 -14.40 6.51
CA ASP A 180 2.18 -13.98 7.56
C ASP A 180 3.55 -13.65 6.95
N LYS A 181 4.03 -14.49 6.03
CA LYS A 181 5.33 -14.28 5.39
C LYS A 181 5.31 -13.09 4.44
N ILE A 182 4.25 -12.89 3.65
CA ILE A 182 4.06 -11.70 2.82
C ILE A 182 4.11 -10.45 3.70
N THR A 183 3.31 -10.42 4.76
CA THR A 183 3.28 -9.29 5.72
C THR A 183 4.66 -8.99 6.30
N GLN A 184 5.46 -10.02 6.61
CA GLN A 184 6.82 -9.86 7.11
C GLN A 184 7.78 -9.29 6.04
N ILE A 185 7.68 -9.77 4.79
CA ILE A 185 8.57 -9.37 3.69
C ILE A 185 8.26 -7.93 3.25
N GLU A 186 6.99 -7.60 3.05
CA GLU A 186 6.55 -6.25 2.71
C GLU A 186 6.93 -5.27 3.82
N GLY A 187 6.70 -5.70 5.07
CA GLY A 187 6.96 -4.91 6.26
C GLY A 187 6.11 -3.64 6.32
N SER A 188 6.12 -3.01 7.48
CA SER A 188 5.47 -1.71 7.64
C SER A 188 6.28 -0.85 8.60
N ARG A 189 6.28 0.45 8.35
CA ARG A 189 6.81 1.45 9.28
C ARG A 189 5.65 2.30 9.72
N GLU A 190 5.44 2.38 11.03
CA GLU A 190 4.41 3.23 11.61
C GLU A 190 4.71 4.70 11.34
N GLY A 191 3.64 5.48 11.19
CA GLY A 191 3.70 6.93 11.09
C GLY A 191 2.96 7.57 12.26
N THR A 192 2.34 8.71 12.00
CA THR A 192 1.56 9.44 13.01
C THR A 192 0.07 9.19 12.82
N ILE A 193 -0.66 8.97 13.91
CA ILE A 193 -2.13 8.87 13.93
C ILE A 193 -2.70 10.13 14.57
N TYR A 194 -3.65 10.75 13.89
CA TYR A 194 -4.49 11.80 14.43
C TYR A 194 -5.90 11.27 14.68
N ARG A 195 -6.54 11.76 15.74
CA ARG A 195 -7.93 11.44 16.09
C ARG A 195 -8.76 12.70 15.92
N GLY A 196 -9.35 12.86 14.74
CA GLY A 196 -10.07 14.07 14.35
C GLY A 196 -9.19 15.10 13.66
N VAL A 197 -9.87 16.09 13.07
CA VAL A 197 -9.26 17.05 12.15
C VAL A 197 -8.61 18.24 12.82
N ASP A 198 -8.98 18.56 14.06
CA ASP A 198 -8.53 19.76 14.76
C ASP A 198 -7.00 19.78 14.99
N GLU A 199 -6.37 18.60 14.99
CA GLU A 199 -4.92 18.42 15.14
C GLU A 199 -4.15 18.50 13.82
N LEU A 200 -4.85 18.52 12.68
CA LEU A 200 -4.24 18.55 11.35
C LEU A 200 -3.78 19.98 10.98
N PRO A 201 -2.82 20.15 10.07
CA PRO A 201 -2.50 21.46 9.51
C PRO A 201 -3.72 22.13 8.87
N ALA A 202 -3.85 23.46 8.98
CA ALA A 202 -5.03 24.18 8.48
C ALA A 202 -5.32 23.94 6.99
N ALA A 203 -4.29 23.74 6.18
CA ALA A 203 -4.44 23.40 4.76
C ALA A 203 -5.06 22.00 4.55
N VAL A 204 -4.70 21.04 5.41
CA VAL A 204 -5.28 19.68 5.41
C VAL A 204 -6.71 19.72 5.94
N GLN A 205 -6.98 20.49 7.00
CA GLN A 205 -8.33 20.69 7.51
C GLN A 205 -9.27 21.29 6.46
N ALA A 206 -8.79 22.24 5.66
CA ALA A 206 -9.59 22.87 4.62
C ALA A 206 -9.92 21.93 3.44
N ALA A 207 -9.14 20.84 3.29
CA ALA A 207 -9.40 19.80 2.32
C ALA A 207 -10.37 18.73 2.85
N TYR A 208 -10.46 18.58 4.18
CA TYR A 208 -11.36 17.66 4.88
C TYR A 208 -12.83 18.08 4.80
#